data_AF-A0A524Q8X1-F1
#
_entry.id   AF-A0A524Q8X1-F1
#
_cell.length_a   1.000
_cell.length_b   1.000
_cell.length_c   1.000
_cell.angle_alpha   90.00
_cell.angle_beta   90.00
_cell.angle_gamma   90.00
#
_symmetry.space_group_name_H-M   'P 1'
#
loop_
_entity.id
_entity.type
_entity.pdbx_description
1 polymer ?
#
loop_
_entity_poly.entity_id
_entity_poly.type
_entity_poly.pdbx_seq_one_letter_code
_entity_poly.pdbx_strand_id
1 'polypeptide(L)'
;PFIKRPLYDAPYAGQPYFCSEYGGIWWNPGQADAESWGYGGESGRPRSETEFLARYRALTEILLRHPHMCAFCYTQLTDVEQEVNGLYSYNRVAKFDPALIHAINTQRAAIED
;
A
#
# COMPACT_ATOMS: atom_id res chain seq x y z
N PRO A 1 15.18 9.90 -10.48
CA PRO A 1 15.51 9.20 -11.75
C PRO A 1 15.46 10.16 -12.94
N PHE A 2 16.62 10.47 -13.51
CA PHE A 2 16.70 11.29 -14.71
C PHE A 2 16.41 10.41 -15.92
N ILE A 3 15.16 9.92 -16.05
CA ILE A 3 14.72 9.04 -17.17
C ILE A 3 15.09 9.67 -18.53
N LYS A 4 15.06 11.01 -18.61
CA LYS A 4 15.39 11.77 -19.81
C LYS A 4 16.87 12.14 -19.94
N ARG A 5 17.70 11.87 -18.93
CA ARG A 5 19.13 12.14 -18.91
C ARG A 5 19.91 11.02 -18.18
N PRO A 6 19.90 9.78 -18.70
CA PRO A 6 20.47 8.61 -18.04
C PRO A 6 21.98 8.75 -17.76
N LEU A 7 22.69 9.60 -18.52
CA LEU A 7 24.11 9.90 -18.30
C LEU A 7 24.43 10.58 -16.96
N TYR A 8 23.42 11.17 -16.30
CA TYR A 8 23.56 11.83 -15.00
C TYR A 8 22.98 11.00 -13.85
N ASP A 9 22.38 9.84 -14.14
CA ASP A 9 21.89 8.95 -13.09
C ASP A 9 23.05 8.12 -12.54
N ALA A 10 23.02 7.86 -11.23
CA ALA A 10 24.00 6.97 -10.64
C ALA A 10 23.80 5.55 -11.22
N PRO A 11 24.88 4.82 -11.59
CA PRO A 11 24.74 3.46 -12.06
C PRO A 11 24.19 2.58 -10.92
N TYR A 12 23.26 1.69 -11.27
CA TYR A 12 22.80 0.67 -10.35
C TYR A 12 23.94 -0.31 -10.07
N ALA A 13 24.35 -0.41 -8.81
CA ALA A 13 25.44 -1.26 -8.33
C ALA A 13 24.94 -2.30 -7.32
N GLY A 14 23.65 -2.68 -7.40
CA GLY A 14 23.03 -3.64 -6.49
C GLY A 14 22.46 -3.03 -5.21
N GLN A 15 22.20 -1.71 -5.18
CA GLN A 15 21.51 -1.08 -4.06
C GLN A 15 20.09 -1.65 -3.91
N PRO A 16 19.54 -1.74 -2.69
CA PRO A 16 18.17 -2.17 -2.53
C PRO A 16 17.17 -1.11 -3.02
N TYR A 17 15.96 -1.56 -3.32
CA TYR A 17 14.84 -0.74 -3.73
C TYR A 17 13.99 -0.31 -2.53
N PHE A 18 13.40 0.88 -2.68
CA PHE A 18 12.33 1.38 -1.83
C PHE A 18 11.06 1.47 -2.68
N CYS A 19 10.02 0.74 -2.29
CA CYS A 19 8.69 0.90 -2.87
C CYS A 19 8.01 2.11 -2.21
N SER A 20 8.22 3.30 -2.79
CA SER A 20 7.73 4.57 -2.22
C SER A 20 6.22 4.72 -2.19
N GLU A 21 5.49 3.85 -2.90
CA GLU A 21 4.04 3.84 -2.94
C GLU A 21 3.54 2.46 -3.34
N TYR A 22 2.64 1.91 -2.54
CA TYR A 22 1.81 0.76 -2.89
C TYR A 22 0.49 0.83 -2.10
N GLY A 23 -0.44 -0.06 -2.44
CA GLY A 23 -1.73 -0.14 -1.76
C GLY A 23 -2.86 0.15 -2.75
N GLY A 24 -3.55 1.26 -2.54
CA GLY A 24 -4.71 1.66 -3.35
C GLY A 24 -5.87 0.67 -3.33
N ILE A 25 -6.05 0.00 -2.18
CA ILE A 25 -7.15 -0.94 -1.95
C ILE A 25 -8.43 -0.14 -1.66
N TRP A 26 -9.41 -0.17 -2.56
CA TRP A 26 -10.68 0.51 -2.36
C TRP A 26 -11.41 -0.02 -1.11
N TRP A 27 -11.61 0.81 -0.09
CA TRP A 27 -12.38 0.43 1.10
C TRP A 27 -13.23 1.57 1.67
N ASN A 28 -14.52 1.56 1.33
CA ASN A 28 -15.53 2.44 1.93
C ASN A 28 -16.91 1.77 1.89
N PRO A 29 -17.20 0.85 2.82
CA PRO A 29 -18.45 0.08 2.80
C PRO A 29 -19.70 0.94 3.06
N GLY A 30 -19.57 2.11 3.70
CA GLY A 30 -20.65 3.04 3.99
C GLY A 30 -20.90 4.10 2.91
N GLN A 31 -20.23 3.98 1.76
CA GLN A 31 -20.28 4.99 0.72
C GLN A 31 -21.60 4.95 -0.05
N ALA A 32 -22.27 6.11 -0.14
CA ALA A 32 -23.47 6.31 -0.95
C ALA A 32 -23.16 6.80 -2.38
N ASP A 33 -21.97 7.36 -2.61
CA ASP A 33 -21.61 8.02 -3.86
C ASP A 33 -20.85 7.10 -4.83
N ALA A 34 -21.15 7.20 -6.12
CA ALA A 34 -20.66 6.30 -7.16
C ALA A 34 -19.26 6.67 -7.71
N GLU A 35 -18.71 7.81 -7.31
CA GLU A 35 -17.49 8.39 -7.90
C GLU A 35 -16.16 7.93 -7.27
N SER A 36 -16.18 6.99 -6.30
CA SER A 36 -14.92 6.53 -5.69
C SER A 36 -14.10 5.58 -6.53
N TRP A 37 -12.80 5.56 -6.23
CA TRP A 37 -11.82 4.83 -7.02
C TRP A 37 -10.82 4.05 -6.15
N GLY A 38 -10.35 2.94 -6.71
CA GLY A 38 -9.17 2.20 -6.27
C GLY A 38 -8.74 1.18 -7.32
N TYR A 39 -7.56 0.57 -7.14
CA TYR A 39 -7.04 -0.37 -8.13
C TYR A 39 -7.91 -1.62 -8.24
N GLY A 40 -8.16 -2.04 -9.49
CA GLY A 40 -9.05 -3.16 -9.83
C GLY A 40 -10.51 -2.77 -10.06
N GLY A 41 -10.89 -1.50 -9.88
CA GLY A 41 -12.26 -1.03 -10.10
C GLY A 41 -13.28 -1.75 -9.20
N GLU A 42 -14.55 -1.71 -9.60
CA GLU A 42 -15.66 -2.29 -8.82
C GLU A 42 -15.49 -3.81 -8.62
N SER A 43 -15.08 -4.56 -9.65
CA SER A 43 -14.85 -6.00 -9.57
C SER A 43 -13.66 -6.37 -8.70
N GLY A 44 -12.68 -5.47 -8.56
CA GLY A 44 -11.54 -5.61 -7.69
C GLY A 44 -11.83 -5.20 -6.25
N ARG A 45 -12.96 -4.56 -5.92
CA ARG A 45 -13.23 -4.06 -4.57
C ARG A 45 -13.38 -5.21 -3.55
N PRO A 46 -12.63 -5.19 -2.43
CA PRO A 46 -12.91 -6.10 -1.32
C PRO A 46 -14.36 -5.99 -0.84
N ARG A 47 -14.98 -7.12 -0.56
CA ARG A 47 -16.39 -7.24 -0.14
C ARG A 47 -16.53 -7.37 1.37
N SER A 48 -15.43 -7.50 2.09
CA SER A 48 -15.38 -7.62 3.55
C SER A 48 -14.04 -7.10 4.09
N GLU A 49 -14.02 -6.78 5.39
CA GLU A 49 -12.78 -6.39 6.08
C GLU A 49 -11.71 -7.47 5.97
N THR A 50 -12.12 -8.74 6.04
CA THR A 50 -11.24 -9.90 5.86
C THR A 50 -10.58 -9.89 4.47
N GLU A 51 -11.33 -9.61 3.41
CA GLU A 51 -10.77 -9.52 2.06
C GLU A 51 -9.80 -8.34 1.92
N PHE A 52 -10.10 -7.20 2.56
CA PHE A 52 -9.18 -6.05 2.59
C PHE A 52 -7.87 -6.44 3.28
N LEU A 53 -7.94 -6.96 4.50
CA LEU A 53 -6.77 -7.32 5.30
C LEU A 53 -5.94 -8.42 4.63
N ALA A 54 -6.59 -9.39 3.98
CA ALA A 54 -5.90 -10.41 3.20
C ALA A 54 -5.11 -9.78 2.04
N ARG A 55 -5.68 -8.81 1.34
CA ARG A 55 -4.99 -8.09 0.26
C ARG A 55 -3.85 -7.21 0.78
N TYR A 56 -4.08 -6.45 1.85
CA TYR A 56 -3.05 -5.63 2.48
C TYR A 56 -1.85 -6.49 2.92
N ARG A 57 -2.12 -7.63 3.56
CA ARG A 57 -1.12 -8.62 3.94
C ARG A 57 -0.35 -9.13 2.73
N ALA A 58 -1.05 -9.59 1.69
CA ALA A 58 -0.41 -10.15 0.51
C ALA A 58 0.53 -9.15 -0.18
N LEU A 59 0.08 -7.90 -0.38
CA LEU A 59 0.90 -6.85 -0.99
C LEU A 59 2.13 -6.53 -0.14
N THR A 60 1.95 -6.41 1.18
CA THR A 60 3.06 -6.07 2.09
C THR A 60 4.05 -7.22 2.21
N GLU A 61 3.58 -8.47 2.32
CA GLU A 61 4.45 -9.64 2.43
C GLU A 61 5.26 -9.92 1.16
N ILE A 62 4.75 -9.59 -0.03
CA ILE A 62 5.56 -9.66 -1.26
C ILE A 62 6.77 -8.73 -1.17
N LEU A 63 6.59 -7.53 -0.62
CA LEU A 63 7.68 -6.56 -0.44
C LEU A 63 8.65 -7.03 0.66
N LEU A 64 8.14 -7.47 1.81
CA LEU A 64 8.95 -8.00 2.91
C LEU A 64 9.79 -9.22 2.51
N ARG A 65 9.24 -10.12 1.68
CA ARG A 65 9.92 -11.36 1.25
C ARG A 65 10.88 -11.14 0.08
N HIS A 66 10.97 -9.93 -0.48
CA HIS A 66 11.86 -9.62 -1.59
C HIS A 66 13.26 -9.22 -1.07
N PRO A 67 14.33 -9.99 -1.36
CA PRO A 67 15.65 -9.79 -0.74
C PRO A 67 16.32 -8.46 -1.09
N HIS A 68 15.88 -7.80 -2.18
CA HIS A 68 16.38 -6.48 -2.57
C HIS A 68 15.43 -5.32 -2.20
N MET A 69 14.42 -5.52 -1.37
CA MET A 69 13.52 -4.45 -0.94
C MET A 69 13.89 -3.99 0.47
N CYS A 70 14.39 -2.77 0.64
CA CYS A 70 14.80 -2.25 1.95
C CYS A 70 13.70 -1.44 2.66
N ALA A 71 12.68 -0.99 1.93
CA ALA A 71 11.60 -0.19 2.49
C ALA A 71 10.36 -0.24 1.62
N PHE A 72 9.22 0.11 2.22
CA PHE A 72 7.97 0.37 1.52
C PHE A 72 7.16 1.46 2.23
N CYS A 73 6.26 2.10 1.50
CA CYS A 73 5.34 3.09 2.03
C CYS A 73 3.94 2.81 1.49
N TYR A 74 3.00 2.46 2.39
CA TYR A 74 1.59 2.31 2.01
C TYR A 74 0.99 3.70 1.80
N THR A 75 0.51 3.95 0.59
CA THR A 75 -0.18 5.19 0.26
C THR A 75 -1.67 4.89 0.13
N GLN A 76 -2.55 5.45 0.97
CA GLN A 76 -2.36 6.59 1.88
C GLN A 76 -2.86 6.36 3.31
N LEU A 77 -2.55 7.31 4.20
CA LEU A 77 -2.97 7.24 5.60
C LEU A 77 -4.48 7.50 5.75
N THR A 78 -5.01 8.53 5.10
CA THR A 78 -6.42 8.96 5.17
C THR A 78 -7.04 9.00 3.79
N ASP A 79 -8.35 8.77 3.69
CA ASP A 79 -9.06 9.04 2.45
C ASP A 79 -8.94 10.51 2.01
N VAL A 80 -8.84 10.73 0.71
CA VAL A 80 -8.77 12.06 0.08
C VAL A 80 -9.70 12.06 -1.12
N GLU A 81 -10.76 12.88 -1.07
CA GLU A 81 -11.73 13.04 -2.16
C GLU A 81 -12.27 11.69 -2.65
N GLN A 82 -12.09 11.34 -3.94
CA GLN A 82 -12.55 10.07 -4.51
C GLN A 82 -11.67 8.87 -4.10
N GLU A 83 -10.44 9.12 -3.62
CA GLU A 83 -9.51 8.09 -3.19
C GLU A 83 -9.83 7.62 -1.78
N VAL A 84 -10.56 6.50 -1.71
CA VAL A 84 -11.03 5.92 -0.45
C VAL A 84 -10.23 4.68 -0.04
N ASN A 85 -8.93 4.73 -0.31
CA ASN A 85 -7.95 3.67 -0.05
C ASN A 85 -7.13 3.91 1.23
N GLY A 86 -7.49 4.92 2.02
CA GLY A 86 -6.84 5.26 3.28
C GLY A 86 -7.07 4.20 4.36
N LEU A 87 -6.07 4.02 5.23
CA LEU A 87 -6.23 3.21 6.46
C LEU A 87 -7.15 3.90 7.49
N TYR A 88 -7.32 5.21 7.36
CA TYR A 88 -8.23 6.06 8.11
C TYR A 88 -9.23 6.69 7.15
N SER A 89 -10.43 6.98 7.64
CA SER A 89 -11.42 7.77 6.92
C SER A 89 -10.96 9.21 6.71
N TYR A 90 -11.70 9.96 5.89
CA TYR A 90 -11.49 11.40 5.68
C TYR A 90 -11.43 12.18 7.01
N ASN A 91 -12.22 11.78 8.00
CA ASN A 91 -12.28 12.40 9.33
C ASN A 91 -11.25 11.82 10.32
N ARG A 92 -10.22 11.12 9.83
CA ARG A 92 -9.14 10.52 10.63
C ARG A 92 -9.64 9.50 11.67
N VAL A 93 -10.70 8.78 11.33
CA VAL A 93 -11.16 7.61 12.12
C VAL A 93 -10.55 6.36 11.53
N ALA A 94 -9.89 5.54 12.35
CA ALA A 94 -9.29 4.28 11.89
C ALA A 94 -10.36 3.37 11.27
N LYS A 95 -10.09 2.80 10.09
CA LYS A 95 -11.00 1.85 9.44
C LYS A 95 -10.83 0.42 9.91
N PHE A 96 -9.67 0.12 10.48
CA PHE A 96 -9.28 -1.17 11.04
C PHE A 96 -8.53 -0.93 12.34
N ASP A 97 -8.42 -1.96 13.19
CA ASP A 97 -7.52 -1.91 14.34
C ASP A 97 -6.07 -1.71 13.86
N PRO A 98 -5.39 -0.60 14.25
CA PRO A 98 -4.00 -0.35 13.89
C PRO A 98 -3.04 -1.47 14.30
N ALA A 99 -3.37 -2.26 15.33
CA ALA A 99 -2.55 -3.39 15.76
C ALA A 99 -2.44 -4.48 14.67
N LEU A 100 -3.50 -4.68 13.87
CA LEU A 100 -3.49 -5.64 12.75
C LEU A 100 -2.53 -5.19 11.65
N ILE A 101 -2.55 -3.89 11.32
CA ILE A 101 -1.65 -3.30 10.33
C ILE A 101 -0.20 -3.34 10.82
N HIS A 102 0.02 -2.97 12.08
CA HIS A 102 1.33 -3.04 12.72
C HIS A 102 1.92 -4.45 12.63
N ALA A 103 1.15 -5.46 13.05
CA ALA A 103 1.58 -6.86 13.02
C ALA A 103 1.95 -7.35 11.62
N ILE A 104 1.30 -6.84 10.57
CA ILE A 104 1.65 -7.17 9.17
C ILE A 104 2.98 -6.48 8.79
N ASN A 105 3.17 -5.22 9.16
CA ASN A 105 4.31 -4.42 8.73
C ASN A 105 5.61 -4.76 9.46
N THR A 106 5.55 -5.27 10.68
CA THR A 106 6.73 -5.57 11.52
C THR A 106 7.20 -7.02 11.44
N GLN A 107 6.72 -7.77 10.44
CA GLN A 107 7.31 -9.08 10.15
C GLN A 107 8.76 -8.89 9.71
N ARG A 108 9.63 -9.85 10.06
CA ARG A 108 11.03 -9.84 9.64
C ARG A 108 11.13 -9.86 8.11
N ALA A 109 11.88 -8.95 7.54
CA ALA A 109 12.08 -8.83 6.10
C ALA A 109 13.25 -9.71 5.63
N ALA A 110 13.17 -10.23 4.40
CA ALA A 110 14.20 -11.10 3.82
C ALA A 110 15.56 -10.40 3.63
N ILE A 111 15.59 -9.07 3.59
CA ILE A 111 16.83 -8.27 3.53
C ILE A 111 17.55 -8.17 4.88
N GLU A 112 16.90 -8.56 5.98
CA GLU A 112 17.46 -8.56 7.35
C GLU A 112 18.19 -9.86 7.70
N ASP A 113 18.27 -10.80 6.74
CA ASP A 113 18.98 -12.08 6.84
C ASP A 113 20.33 -12.02 6.11
#